data_AF-A0A4R5YMR8-F1
#
_entry.id   AF-A0A4R5YMR8-F1
#
_cell.length_a   1.000
_cell.length_b   1.000
_cell.length_c   1.000
_cell.angle_alpha   90.00
_cell.angle_beta   90.00
_cell.angle_gamma   90.00
#
_symmetry.space_group_name_H-M   'P 1'
#
loop_
_entity.id
_entity.type
_entity.pdbx_description
1 polymer ?
#
loop_
_entity_poly.entity_id
_entity_poly.type
_entity_poly.pdbx_seq_one_letter_code
_entity_poly.pdbx_strand_id
1 'polypeptide(L)'
;MDGPCIRPAGAVRLTTRTGGGLGSCGRHRLRPPRGGRQVPPPEGAAVISSENVRAYVERMASDEPAPGGGAAGALQAALGAALIAMSARYSTAAEHADRARRAADRAEELIPRALGLADADAEAFGALSAAYTLPKDTDEEKAERSRAVQEATAGAARPPRELIGVGTEVVGLARELTGWCNPNVLSDVAAASEAARAAVATAVVTLEINVRALKDAATREELRAGLAEGERAVEDAAELTRLIRERVQG
;
A
#
# COMPACT_ATOMS: atom_id res chain seq x y z
N MET A 1 -49.14 16.95 -16.82
CA MET A 1 -48.88 15.90 -15.82
C MET A 1 -47.71 16.38 -14.99
N ASP A 2 -48.06 17.16 -13.99
CA ASP A 2 -47.17 17.87 -13.10
C ASP A 2 -46.71 16.95 -11.97
N GLY A 3 -45.40 16.72 -11.85
CA GLY A 3 -44.78 16.02 -10.73
C GLY A 3 -44.15 17.05 -9.76
N PRO A 4 -44.31 16.89 -8.43
CA PRO A 4 -44.13 18.00 -7.50
C PRO A 4 -42.67 18.30 -7.14
N CYS A 5 -42.42 19.61 -7.08
CA CYS A 5 -41.23 20.28 -6.60
C CYS A 5 -41.09 20.13 -5.08
N ILE A 6 -40.01 19.49 -4.60
CA ILE A 6 -39.68 19.38 -3.17
C ILE A 6 -38.57 20.40 -2.86
N ARG A 7 -38.93 21.43 -2.09
CA ARG A 7 -37.99 22.38 -1.47
C ARG A 7 -37.68 21.93 -0.04
N PRO A 8 -36.42 21.95 0.43
CA PRO A 8 -36.14 21.90 1.85
C PRO A 8 -36.20 23.30 2.46
N ALA A 9 -37.07 23.46 3.45
CA ALA A 9 -37.09 24.55 4.41
C ALA A 9 -36.25 24.15 5.63
N GLY A 10 -35.48 25.07 6.21
CA GLY A 10 -34.80 24.82 7.48
C GLY A 10 -33.76 25.87 7.83
N ALA A 11 -34.22 26.97 8.42
CA ALA A 11 -33.42 28.11 8.81
C ALA A 11 -32.49 27.85 10.01
N VAL A 12 -31.36 28.55 9.96
CA VAL A 12 -30.35 28.76 11.00
C VAL A 12 -30.97 29.28 12.30
N ARG A 13 -30.58 28.69 13.44
CA ARG A 13 -30.61 29.33 14.77
C ARG A 13 -29.30 29.07 15.50
N LEU A 14 -28.45 30.10 15.55
CA LEU A 14 -27.33 30.20 16.48
C LEU A 14 -27.83 30.91 17.74
N THR A 15 -27.81 30.21 18.87
CA THR A 15 -28.03 30.81 20.18
C THR A 15 -26.69 31.18 20.82
N THR A 16 -26.63 32.42 21.28
CA THR A 16 -25.55 33.03 22.04
C THR A 16 -25.46 32.44 23.44
N ARG A 17 -24.23 32.21 23.94
CA ARG A 17 -23.97 32.31 25.38
C ARG A 17 -22.55 32.78 25.66
N THR A 18 -22.48 33.99 26.19
CA THR A 18 -21.34 34.63 26.85
C THR A 18 -21.17 34.06 28.27
N GLY A 19 -19.92 33.98 28.74
CA GLY A 19 -19.60 33.63 30.13
C GLY A 19 -18.10 33.54 30.36
N GLY A 20 -17.53 34.57 30.97
CA GLY A 20 -16.10 34.68 31.29
C GLY A 20 -15.65 33.89 32.52
N GLY A 21 -14.34 33.83 32.72
CA GLY A 21 -13.69 33.27 33.91
C GLY A 21 -12.17 33.40 33.84
N LEU A 22 -11.62 34.25 34.70
CA LEU A 22 -10.21 34.63 34.81
C LEU A 22 -9.35 33.56 35.52
N GLY A 23 -8.08 33.47 35.12
CA GLY A 23 -6.94 33.25 36.02
C GLY A 23 -6.48 31.82 36.32
N SER A 24 -5.33 31.42 35.78
CA SER A 24 -4.11 31.23 36.61
C SER A 24 -2.89 30.92 35.74
N CYS A 25 -1.76 31.53 36.13
CA CYS A 25 -0.45 31.36 35.53
C CYS A 25 0.20 30.08 36.08
N GLY A 26 0.57 29.15 35.20
CA GLY A 26 1.17 27.86 35.58
C GLY A 26 2.01 27.25 34.48
N ARG A 27 3.34 27.43 34.60
CA ARG A 27 4.47 26.61 34.09
C ARG A 27 4.27 25.94 32.72
N HIS A 28 4.94 26.49 31.70
CA HIS A 28 5.12 25.88 30.38
C HIS A 28 5.78 24.50 30.46
N ARG A 29 4.97 23.44 30.30
CA ARG A 29 5.45 22.15 29.79
C ARG A 29 5.27 22.19 28.27
N LEU A 30 6.38 22.07 27.54
CA LEU A 30 6.35 21.90 26.09
C LEU A 30 5.56 20.63 25.76
N ARG A 31 4.44 20.83 25.05
CA ARG A 31 3.59 19.76 24.56
C ARG A 31 4.23 19.18 23.30
N PRO A 32 4.35 17.85 23.14
CA PRO A 32 4.91 17.28 21.92
C PRO A 32 4.06 17.70 20.72
N PRO A 33 4.65 17.82 19.51
CA PRO A 33 3.91 18.21 18.32
C PRO A 33 2.79 17.20 18.11
N ARG A 34 1.55 17.71 18.02
CA ARG A 34 0.40 16.91 17.61
C ARG A 34 0.73 16.37 16.22
N GLY A 35 0.80 15.04 16.11
CA GLY A 35 0.92 14.35 14.83
C GLY A 35 -0.05 14.97 13.84
N GLY A 36 0.43 15.22 12.62
CA GLY A 36 -0.37 15.78 11.55
C GLY A 36 -1.69 15.03 11.48
N ARG A 37 -2.80 15.78 11.50
CA ARG A 37 -4.11 15.20 11.24
C ARG A 37 -4.03 14.56 9.85
N GLN A 38 -4.02 13.25 9.82
CA GLN A 38 -4.33 12.50 8.63
C GLN A 38 -5.71 12.98 8.18
N VAL A 39 -5.75 13.57 6.98
CA VAL A 39 -7.02 13.97 6.37
C VAL A 39 -7.71 12.65 6.02
N PRO A 40 -8.87 12.34 6.60
CA PRO A 40 -9.58 11.13 6.23
C PRO A 40 -9.96 11.22 4.75
N PRO A 41 -9.93 10.10 4.00
CA PRO A 41 -10.38 10.09 2.62
C PRO A 41 -11.81 10.63 2.53
N PRO A 42 -12.18 11.26 1.39
CA PRO A 42 -13.50 11.85 1.22
C PRO A 42 -14.60 10.80 1.46
N GLU A 43 -15.66 11.21 2.18
CA GLU A 43 -16.83 10.37 2.48
C GLU A 43 -17.38 9.76 1.17
N GLY A 44 -17.26 8.42 1.04
CA GLY A 44 -17.83 7.65 -0.06
C GLY A 44 -16.83 6.98 -1.01
N ALA A 45 -15.52 7.23 -0.90
CA ALA A 45 -14.52 6.42 -1.58
C ALA A 45 -14.36 5.09 -0.83
N ALA A 46 -14.72 3.97 -1.47
CA ALA A 46 -14.57 2.66 -0.86
C ALA A 46 -13.08 2.34 -0.66
N VAL A 47 -12.72 2.06 0.60
CA VAL A 47 -11.37 1.65 0.99
C VAL A 47 -11.12 0.28 0.38
N ILE A 48 -10.09 0.17 -0.46
CA ILE A 48 -9.75 -1.05 -1.23
C ILE A 48 -9.62 -2.24 -0.28
N SER A 49 -8.99 -2.03 0.86
CA SER A 49 -8.77 -3.06 1.88
C SER A 49 -10.05 -3.63 2.53
N SER A 50 -11.21 -3.02 2.30
CA SER A 50 -12.52 -3.44 2.84
C SER A 50 -13.51 -3.92 1.78
N GLU A 51 -13.15 -3.87 0.50
CA GLU A 51 -14.00 -4.32 -0.59
C GLU A 51 -14.07 -5.85 -0.67
N ASN A 52 -15.21 -6.36 -1.15
CA ASN A 52 -15.25 -7.76 -1.53
C ASN A 52 -14.49 -7.96 -2.86
N VAL A 53 -13.91 -9.15 -3.04
CA VAL A 53 -13.05 -9.48 -4.19
C VAL A 53 -13.74 -9.23 -5.54
N ARG A 54 -15.04 -9.55 -5.65
CA ARG A 54 -15.80 -9.32 -6.89
C ARG A 54 -15.85 -7.83 -7.23
N ALA A 55 -16.28 -7.00 -6.29
CA ALA A 55 -16.38 -5.56 -6.48
C ALA A 55 -15.02 -4.93 -6.81
N TYR A 56 -13.95 -5.37 -6.14
CA TYR A 56 -12.61 -4.89 -6.41
C TYR A 56 -12.16 -5.19 -7.85
N VAL A 57 -12.35 -6.43 -8.32
CA VAL A 57 -11.97 -6.84 -9.69
C VAL A 57 -12.83 -6.15 -10.74
N GLU A 58 -14.14 -6.00 -10.51
CA GLU A 58 -15.05 -5.28 -11.41
C GLU A 58 -14.68 -3.79 -11.50
N ARG A 59 -14.33 -3.15 -10.39
CA ARG A 59 -13.86 -1.76 -10.37
C ARG A 59 -12.51 -1.59 -11.08
N MET A 60 -11.56 -2.50 -10.85
CA MET A 60 -10.26 -2.49 -11.54
C MET A 60 -10.40 -2.63 -13.06
N ALA A 61 -11.44 -3.31 -13.54
CA ALA A 61 -11.72 -3.48 -14.97
C ALA A 61 -12.54 -2.33 -15.59
N SER A 62 -12.92 -1.32 -14.80
CA SER A 62 -13.73 -0.19 -15.25
C SER A 62 -12.90 0.95 -15.85
N ASP A 63 -13.57 2.03 -16.28
CA ASP A 63 -12.93 3.26 -16.75
C ASP A 63 -12.49 4.19 -15.60
N GLU A 64 -12.65 3.76 -14.34
CA GLU A 64 -12.18 4.52 -13.18
C GLU A 64 -10.64 4.58 -13.13
N PRO A 65 -10.05 5.73 -12.73
CA PRO A 65 -8.59 5.91 -12.75
C PRO A 65 -7.84 5.11 -11.69
N ALA A 66 -8.54 4.59 -10.68
CA ALA A 66 -8.00 3.74 -9.61
C ALA A 66 -9.09 2.74 -9.17
N PRO A 67 -8.73 1.52 -8.74
CA PRO A 67 -7.39 0.98 -8.50
C PRO A 67 -6.64 0.61 -9.79
N GLY A 68 -5.32 0.83 -9.79
CA GLY A 68 -4.43 0.51 -10.92
C GLY A 68 -3.44 -0.63 -10.63
N GLY A 69 -2.35 -0.67 -11.38
CA GLY A 69 -1.31 -1.71 -11.25
C GLY A 69 -0.66 -1.75 -9.87
N GLY A 70 -0.40 -0.61 -9.23
CA GLY A 70 0.18 -0.56 -7.88
C GLY A 70 -0.72 -1.25 -6.84
N ALA A 71 -2.01 -0.88 -6.83
CA ALA A 71 -3.03 -1.56 -6.04
C ALA A 71 -3.18 -3.06 -6.34
N ALA A 72 -3.06 -3.48 -7.61
CA ALA A 72 -3.03 -4.90 -7.97
C ALA A 72 -1.82 -5.64 -7.36
N GLY A 73 -0.62 -5.04 -7.44
CA GLY A 73 0.59 -5.58 -6.82
C GLY A 73 0.48 -5.69 -5.29
N ALA A 74 -0.11 -4.69 -4.65
CA ALA A 74 -0.41 -4.71 -3.22
C ALA A 74 -1.33 -5.88 -2.82
N LEU A 75 -2.39 -6.15 -3.59
CA LEU A 75 -3.24 -7.32 -3.36
C LEU A 75 -2.48 -8.64 -3.56
N GLN A 76 -1.61 -8.73 -4.57
CA GLN A 76 -0.77 -9.93 -4.79
C GLN A 76 0.16 -10.19 -3.61
N ALA A 77 0.79 -9.16 -3.04
CA ALA A 77 1.62 -9.30 -1.84
C ALA A 77 0.79 -9.77 -0.63
N ALA A 78 -0.42 -9.23 -0.44
CA ALA A 78 -1.32 -9.64 0.63
C ALA A 78 -1.73 -11.13 0.50
N LEU A 79 -2.03 -11.58 -0.73
CA LEU A 79 -2.32 -12.99 -1.01
C LEU A 79 -1.12 -13.89 -0.72
N GLY A 80 0.08 -13.46 -1.12
CA GLY A 80 1.32 -14.18 -0.82
C GLY A 80 1.55 -14.33 0.68
N ALA A 81 1.41 -13.24 1.44
CA ALA A 81 1.52 -13.26 2.89
C ALA A 81 0.46 -14.17 3.55
N ALA A 82 -0.79 -14.13 3.10
CA ALA A 82 -1.85 -15.00 3.61
C ALA A 82 -1.54 -16.49 3.38
N LEU A 83 -1.01 -16.85 2.22
CA LEU A 83 -0.59 -18.22 1.90
C LEU A 83 0.59 -18.68 2.76
N ILE A 84 1.56 -17.80 3.07
CA ILE A 84 2.62 -18.11 4.02
C ILE A 84 2.07 -18.35 5.42
N ALA A 85 1.19 -17.48 5.91
CA ALA A 85 0.59 -17.63 7.23
C ALA A 85 -0.16 -18.97 7.35
N MET A 86 -0.97 -19.30 6.35
CA MET A 86 -1.66 -20.59 6.26
C MET A 86 -0.67 -21.76 6.24
N SER A 87 0.33 -21.73 5.35
CA SER A 87 1.32 -22.81 5.18
C SER A 87 2.13 -23.07 6.46
N ALA A 88 2.50 -22.00 7.17
CA ALA A 88 3.18 -22.09 8.45
C ALA A 88 2.27 -22.76 9.50
N ARG A 89 0.99 -22.38 9.59
CA ARG A 89 0.01 -22.98 10.52
C ARG A 89 -0.25 -24.47 10.24
N TYR A 90 -0.22 -24.90 8.99
CA TYR A 90 -0.35 -26.31 8.59
C TYR A 90 0.92 -27.15 8.81
N SER A 91 2.02 -26.52 9.24
CA SER A 91 3.31 -27.18 9.50
C SER A 91 3.48 -27.44 11.01
N THR A 92 2.82 -28.51 11.50
CA THR A 92 2.57 -28.76 12.92
C THR A 92 3.61 -29.65 13.63
N ALA A 93 4.72 -30.00 12.98
CA ALA A 93 5.78 -30.79 13.59
C ALA A 93 6.31 -30.09 14.86
N ALA A 94 6.39 -30.82 15.97
CA ALA A 94 6.70 -30.25 17.29
C ALA A 94 8.06 -29.51 17.33
N GLU A 95 9.06 -30.03 16.62
CA GLU A 95 10.38 -29.43 16.46
C GLU A 95 10.40 -28.10 15.68
N HIS A 96 9.31 -27.77 14.98
CA HIS A 96 9.17 -26.55 14.18
C HIS A 96 8.06 -25.63 14.69
N ALA A 97 7.33 -26.00 15.75
CA ALA A 97 6.17 -25.26 16.23
C ALA A 97 6.44 -23.77 16.51
N ASP A 98 7.60 -23.46 17.10
CA ASP A 98 8.00 -22.07 17.36
C ASP A 98 8.35 -21.29 16.09
N ARG A 99 8.94 -21.97 15.10
CA ARG A 99 9.28 -21.38 13.80
C ARG A 99 8.02 -21.12 12.98
N ALA A 100 7.11 -22.10 12.96
CA ALA A 100 5.78 -22.01 12.37
C ALA A 100 5.00 -20.82 12.93
N ARG A 101 4.93 -20.69 14.26
CA ARG A 101 4.25 -19.56 14.90
C ARG A 101 4.83 -18.21 14.49
N ARG A 102 6.15 -18.04 14.58
CA ARG A 102 6.81 -16.77 14.20
C ARG A 102 6.61 -16.41 12.73
N ALA A 103 6.70 -17.39 11.83
CA ALA A 103 6.48 -17.16 10.41
C ALA A 103 5.03 -16.78 10.11
N ALA A 104 4.06 -17.42 10.79
CA ALA A 104 2.65 -17.09 10.66
C ALA A 104 2.35 -15.67 11.18
N ASP A 105 2.81 -15.35 12.40
CA ASP A 105 2.62 -14.03 13.01
C ASP A 105 3.21 -12.94 12.12
N ARG A 106 4.43 -13.16 11.61
CA ARG A 106 5.09 -12.19 10.73
C ARG A 106 4.37 -12.01 9.40
N ALA A 107 3.91 -13.10 8.79
CA ALA A 107 3.15 -13.03 7.55
C ALA A 107 1.81 -12.31 7.75
N GLU A 108 1.14 -12.50 8.90
CA GLU A 108 -0.10 -11.80 9.23
C GLU A 108 0.08 -10.30 9.40
N GLU A 109 1.23 -9.85 9.90
CA GLU A 109 1.57 -8.41 9.95
C GLU A 109 1.76 -7.80 8.55
N LEU A 110 2.14 -8.59 7.54
CA LEU A 110 2.35 -8.10 6.17
C LEU A 110 1.03 -7.89 5.42
N ILE A 111 -0.02 -8.63 5.75
CA ILE A 111 -1.33 -8.51 5.08
C ILE A 111 -1.91 -7.09 5.18
N PRO A 112 -2.14 -6.50 6.37
CA PRO A 112 -2.71 -5.16 6.47
C PRO A 112 -1.74 -4.09 5.94
N ARG A 113 -0.42 -4.33 6.01
CA ARG A 113 0.57 -3.44 5.40
C ARG A 113 0.43 -3.42 3.88
N ALA A 114 0.38 -4.59 3.24
CA ALA A 114 0.18 -4.72 1.81
C ALA A 114 -1.14 -4.09 1.36
N LEU A 115 -2.25 -4.39 2.04
CA LEU A 115 -3.55 -3.83 1.69
C LEU A 115 -3.58 -2.30 1.86
N GLY A 116 -2.95 -1.75 2.90
CA GLY A 116 -2.81 -0.30 3.07
C GLY A 116 -2.00 0.38 1.96
N LEU A 117 -1.07 -0.35 1.31
CA LEU A 117 -0.36 0.18 0.14
C LEU A 117 -1.24 0.30 -1.10
N ALA A 118 -2.31 -0.50 -1.22
CA ALA A 118 -3.28 -0.33 -2.29
C ALA A 118 -4.07 0.98 -2.12
N ASP A 119 -4.49 1.27 -0.89
CA ASP A 119 -5.14 2.54 -0.54
C ASP A 119 -4.17 3.72 -0.77
N ALA A 120 -2.91 3.60 -0.33
CA ALA A 120 -1.90 4.63 -0.53
C ALA A 120 -1.55 4.88 -2.01
N ASP A 121 -1.55 3.86 -2.86
CA ASP A 121 -1.37 4.00 -4.31
C ASP A 121 -2.50 4.82 -4.94
N ALA A 122 -3.75 4.52 -4.59
CA ALA A 122 -4.92 5.26 -5.07
C ALA A 122 -4.91 6.72 -4.59
N GLU A 123 -4.58 6.97 -3.32
CA GLU A 123 -4.44 8.32 -2.77
C GLU A 123 -3.33 9.11 -3.47
N ALA A 124 -2.16 8.50 -3.68
CA ALA A 124 -1.04 9.15 -4.33
C ALA A 124 -1.32 9.47 -5.80
N PHE A 125 -2.02 8.57 -6.51
CA PHE A 125 -2.50 8.83 -7.86
C PHE A 125 -3.47 10.02 -7.91
N GLY A 126 -4.41 10.09 -6.96
CA GLY A 126 -5.34 11.22 -6.83
C GLY A 126 -4.61 12.54 -6.59
N ALA A 127 -3.63 12.56 -5.68
CA ALA A 127 -2.81 13.74 -5.39
C ALA A 127 -2.00 14.19 -6.61
N LEU A 128 -1.39 13.25 -7.34
CA LEU A 128 -0.63 13.56 -8.55
C LEU A 128 -1.52 14.10 -9.67
N SER A 129 -2.70 13.51 -9.84
CA SER A 129 -3.71 13.98 -10.79
C SER A 129 -4.15 15.42 -10.48
N ALA A 130 -4.42 15.73 -9.20
CA ALA A 130 -4.77 17.08 -8.77
C ALA A 130 -3.60 18.08 -8.97
N ALA A 131 -2.35 17.67 -8.76
CA ALA A 131 -1.20 18.53 -9.02
C ALA A 131 -1.09 18.89 -10.52
N TYR A 132 -1.46 17.97 -11.42
CA TYR A 132 -1.42 18.22 -12.85
C TYR A 132 -2.50 19.19 -13.35
N THR A 133 -3.61 19.35 -12.62
CA THR A 133 -4.73 20.25 -12.98
C THR A 133 -4.54 21.69 -12.50
N LEU A 134 -3.50 21.98 -11.70
CA LEU A 134 -3.20 23.34 -11.25
C LEU A 134 -3.00 24.31 -12.44
N PRO A 135 -3.32 25.62 -12.25
CA PRO A 135 -3.09 26.66 -13.25
C PRO A 135 -1.64 26.74 -13.74
N LYS A 136 -1.46 27.33 -14.93
CA LYS A 136 -0.15 27.40 -15.60
C LYS A 136 -0.03 28.59 -16.55
N ASP A 137 -0.83 29.63 -16.34
CA ASP A 137 -0.91 30.79 -17.22
C ASP A 137 0.18 31.81 -16.90
N THR A 138 0.51 31.97 -15.60
CA THR A 138 1.61 32.83 -15.13
C THR A 138 2.89 32.03 -14.82
N ASP A 139 4.02 32.72 -14.69
CA ASP A 139 5.28 32.08 -14.33
C ASP A 139 5.29 31.62 -12.87
N GLU A 140 4.62 32.36 -11.98
CA GLU A 140 4.38 31.95 -10.60
C GLU A 140 3.54 30.67 -10.52
N GLU A 141 2.46 30.60 -11.29
CA GLU A 141 1.59 29.40 -11.36
C GLU A 141 2.35 28.19 -11.91
N LYS A 142 3.16 28.37 -12.97
CA LYS A 142 4.01 27.30 -13.51
C LYS A 142 5.01 26.80 -12.47
N ALA A 143 5.61 27.70 -11.69
CA ALA A 143 6.56 27.33 -10.64
C ALA A 143 5.88 26.54 -9.51
N GLU A 144 4.73 27.01 -9.04
CA GLU A 144 3.94 26.33 -8.01
C GLU A 144 3.44 24.96 -8.49
N ARG A 145 2.89 24.89 -9.70
CA ARG A 145 2.48 23.63 -10.33
C ARG A 145 3.65 22.66 -10.44
N SER A 146 4.82 23.13 -10.90
CA SER A 146 6.01 22.26 -10.98
C SER A 146 6.43 21.76 -9.61
N ARG A 147 6.33 22.56 -8.55
CA ARG A 147 6.64 22.13 -7.18
C ARG A 147 5.66 21.06 -6.71
N ALA A 148 4.35 21.31 -6.87
CA ALA A 148 3.29 20.38 -6.47
C ALA A 148 3.40 19.03 -7.20
N VAL A 149 3.67 19.04 -8.52
CA VAL A 149 3.88 17.81 -9.29
C VAL A 149 5.09 17.04 -8.77
N GLN A 150 6.19 17.71 -8.43
CA GLN A 150 7.39 17.02 -7.91
C GLN A 150 7.17 16.42 -6.53
N GLU A 151 6.48 17.13 -5.64
CA GLU A 151 6.09 16.62 -4.33
C GLU A 151 5.14 15.42 -4.44
N ALA A 152 4.10 15.52 -5.27
CA ALA A 152 3.17 14.42 -5.50
C ALA A 152 3.84 13.22 -6.18
N THR A 153 4.78 13.44 -7.11
CA THR A 153 5.56 12.36 -7.74
C THR A 153 6.41 11.63 -6.70
N ALA A 154 7.03 12.36 -5.77
CA ALA A 154 7.78 11.75 -4.68
C ALA A 154 6.87 10.97 -3.73
N GLY A 155 5.66 11.46 -3.48
CA GLY A 155 4.61 10.73 -2.77
C GLY A 155 4.23 9.43 -3.46
N ALA A 156 3.96 9.47 -4.77
CA ALA A 156 3.59 8.32 -5.59
C ALA A 156 4.70 7.27 -5.75
N ALA A 157 5.97 7.64 -5.57
CA ALA A 157 7.07 6.69 -5.57
C ALA A 157 7.20 5.89 -4.26
N ARG A 158 6.62 6.36 -3.15
CA ARG A 158 6.79 5.71 -1.84
C ARG A 158 6.02 4.39 -1.71
N PRO A 159 4.71 4.30 -2.07
CA PRO A 159 3.99 3.04 -2.00
C PRO A 159 4.66 1.87 -2.76
N PRO A 160 5.09 2.02 -4.03
CA PRO A 160 5.76 0.92 -4.71
C PRO A 160 7.13 0.60 -4.12
N ARG A 161 7.87 1.58 -3.60
CA ARG A 161 9.12 1.32 -2.86
C ARG A 161 8.89 0.45 -1.62
N GLU A 162 7.83 0.71 -0.86
CA GLU A 162 7.47 -0.09 0.31
C GLU A 162 6.94 -1.47 -0.09
N LEU A 163 6.17 -1.55 -1.19
CA LEU A 163 5.65 -2.81 -1.72
C LEU A 163 6.77 -3.78 -2.12
N ILE A 164 7.88 -3.27 -2.68
CA ILE A 164 9.10 -4.07 -2.92
C ILE A 164 9.59 -4.72 -1.62
N GLY A 165 9.66 -3.96 -0.53
CA GLY A 165 10.10 -4.48 0.77
C GLY A 165 9.16 -5.54 1.33
N VAL A 166 7.84 -5.31 1.24
CA VAL A 166 6.82 -6.30 1.67
C VAL A 166 6.93 -7.58 0.85
N GLY A 167 7.01 -7.47 -0.48
CA GLY A 167 7.15 -8.64 -1.36
C GLY A 167 8.45 -9.40 -1.12
N THR A 168 9.57 -8.71 -0.93
CA THR A 168 10.87 -9.31 -0.58
C THR A 168 10.79 -10.11 0.72
N GLU A 169 10.07 -9.59 1.72
CA GLU A 169 9.88 -10.29 2.98
C GLU A 169 9.00 -11.54 2.84
N VAL A 170 7.96 -11.50 2.00
CA VAL A 170 7.16 -12.69 1.67
C VAL A 170 8.02 -13.75 0.98
N VAL A 171 8.90 -13.39 0.05
CA VAL A 171 9.85 -14.32 -0.59
C VAL A 171 10.81 -14.92 0.43
N GLY A 172 11.30 -14.11 1.37
CA GLY A 172 12.16 -14.57 2.48
C GLY A 172 11.46 -15.61 3.35
N LEU A 173 10.21 -15.36 3.75
CA LEU A 173 9.40 -16.31 4.52
C LEU A 173 9.09 -17.57 3.71
N ALA A 174 8.77 -17.44 2.42
CA ALA A 174 8.55 -18.59 1.53
C ALA A 174 9.79 -19.48 1.50
N ARG A 175 10.97 -18.89 1.32
CA ARG A 175 12.26 -19.60 1.33
C ARG A 175 12.49 -20.28 2.67
N GLU A 176 12.21 -19.59 3.77
CA GLU A 176 12.32 -20.14 5.12
C GLU A 176 11.48 -21.41 5.25
N LEU A 177 10.20 -21.36 4.87
CA LEU A 177 9.24 -22.47 5.00
C LEU A 177 9.70 -23.72 4.25
N THR A 178 10.29 -23.59 3.06
CA THR A 178 10.73 -24.77 2.28
C THR A 178 11.71 -25.69 3.03
N GLY A 179 12.41 -25.18 4.04
CA GLY A 179 13.35 -25.97 4.85
C GLY A 179 12.68 -26.94 5.83
N TRP A 180 11.40 -26.77 6.16
CA TRP A 180 10.79 -27.45 7.31
C TRP A 180 9.25 -27.56 7.27
N CYS A 181 8.59 -26.97 6.27
CA CYS A 181 7.13 -27.01 6.18
C CYS A 181 6.61 -28.43 5.91
N ASN A 182 5.33 -28.61 6.18
CA ASN A 182 4.59 -29.79 5.71
C ASN A 182 4.72 -29.90 4.18
N PRO A 183 5.20 -31.04 3.62
CA PRO A 183 5.34 -31.19 2.17
C PRO A 183 4.04 -30.97 1.39
N ASN A 184 2.88 -31.23 2.02
CA ASN A 184 1.57 -31.04 1.39
C ASN A 184 1.19 -29.57 1.14
N VAL A 185 1.90 -28.61 1.75
CA VAL A 185 1.67 -27.17 1.51
C VAL A 185 2.73 -26.55 0.59
N LEU A 186 3.61 -27.35 -0.01
CA LEU A 186 4.64 -26.83 -0.93
C LEU A 186 4.03 -26.10 -2.14
N SER A 187 2.86 -26.54 -2.63
CA SER A 187 2.14 -25.82 -3.69
C SER A 187 1.69 -24.43 -3.24
N ASP A 188 1.26 -24.28 -1.99
CA ASP A 188 0.83 -23.01 -1.42
C ASP A 188 2.02 -22.07 -1.20
N VAL A 189 3.16 -22.60 -0.75
CA VAL A 189 4.43 -21.86 -0.64
C VAL A 189 4.93 -21.39 -2.01
N ALA A 190 4.80 -22.21 -3.05
CA ALA A 190 5.14 -21.81 -4.42
C ALA A 190 4.20 -20.72 -4.94
N ALA A 191 2.89 -20.85 -4.72
CA ALA A 191 1.91 -19.81 -5.06
C ALA A 191 2.18 -18.50 -4.31
N ALA A 192 2.60 -18.57 -3.04
CA ALA A 192 2.99 -17.39 -2.27
C ALA A 192 4.22 -16.69 -2.87
N SER A 193 5.24 -17.46 -3.27
CA SER A 193 6.44 -16.95 -3.92
C SER A 193 6.11 -16.27 -5.26
N GLU A 194 5.28 -16.88 -6.11
CA GLU A 194 4.87 -16.27 -7.38
C GLU A 194 3.98 -15.03 -7.20
N ALA A 195 3.10 -15.03 -6.20
CA ALA A 195 2.30 -13.84 -5.88
C ALA A 195 3.19 -12.68 -5.44
N ALA A 196 4.18 -12.96 -4.57
CA ALA A 196 5.18 -11.97 -4.17
C ALA A 196 6.03 -11.52 -5.37
N ARG A 197 6.43 -12.43 -6.26
CA ARG A 197 7.18 -12.10 -7.48
C ARG A 197 6.42 -11.12 -8.37
N ALA A 198 5.14 -11.39 -8.61
CA ALA A 198 4.27 -10.52 -9.40
C ALA A 198 4.10 -9.14 -8.73
N ALA A 199 3.93 -9.11 -7.41
CA ALA A 199 3.84 -7.88 -6.64
C ALA A 199 5.10 -7.02 -6.77
N VAL A 200 6.28 -7.62 -6.55
CA VAL A 200 7.57 -6.92 -6.64
C VAL A 200 7.85 -6.47 -8.07
N ALA A 201 7.64 -7.32 -9.07
CA ALA A 201 7.85 -6.94 -10.47
C ALA A 201 6.96 -5.75 -10.87
N THR A 202 5.70 -5.75 -10.43
CA THR A 202 4.77 -4.64 -10.64
C THR A 202 5.28 -3.37 -9.94
N ALA A 203 5.72 -3.49 -8.69
CA ALA A 203 6.23 -2.38 -7.89
C ALA A 203 7.52 -1.77 -8.45
N VAL A 204 8.41 -2.59 -9.03
CA VAL A 204 9.63 -2.13 -9.70
C VAL A 204 9.25 -1.21 -10.86
N VAL A 205 8.38 -1.65 -11.77
CA VAL A 205 7.97 -0.85 -12.94
C VAL A 205 7.30 0.46 -12.52
N THR A 206 6.40 0.43 -11.54
CA THR A 206 5.72 1.65 -11.07
C THR A 206 6.69 2.60 -10.36
N LEU A 207 7.65 2.09 -9.59
CA LEU A 207 8.70 2.88 -8.96
C LEU A 207 9.60 3.54 -10.01
N GLU A 208 10.02 2.82 -11.05
CA GLU A 208 10.85 3.35 -12.14
C GLU A 208 10.20 4.54 -12.83
N ILE A 209 8.90 4.44 -13.14
CA ILE A 209 8.13 5.51 -13.79
C ILE A 209 8.18 6.79 -12.95
N ASN A 210 7.92 6.69 -11.65
CA ASN A 210 7.91 7.84 -10.75
C ASN A 210 9.32 8.41 -10.52
N VAL A 211 10.32 7.54 -10.29
CA VAL A 211 11.73 7.92 -10.10
C VAL A 211 12.29 8.67 -11.31
N ARG A 212 11.93 8.25 -12.52
CA ARG A 212 12.33 8.93 -13.76
C ARG A 212 11.78 10.35 -13.84
N ALA A 213 10.59 10.59 -13.30
CA ALA A 213 9.91 11.90 -13.32
C ALA A 213 10.37 12.87 -12.23
N LEU A 214 11.10 12.40 -11.20
CA LEU A 214 11.68 13.26 -10.17
C LEU A 214 12.79 14.16 -10.71
N LYS A 215 13.05 15.28 -10.06
CA LYS A 215 14.16 16.21 -10.33
C LYS A 215 15.19 16.20 -9.20
N ASP A 216 14.73 16.16 -7.95
CA ASP A 216 15.61 16.10 -6.78
C ASP A 216 16.49 14.85 -6.80
N ALA A 217 17.80 15.05 -6.74
CA ALA A 217 18.78 13.97 -6.88
C ALA A 217 18.79 13.05 -5.66
N ALA A 218 18.70 13.62 -4.45
CA ALA A 218 18.75 12.87 -3.20
C ALA A 218 17.54 11.93 -3.06
N THR A 219 16.32 12.46 -3.25
CA THR A 219 15.08 11.67 -3.21
C THR A 219 15.08 10.59 -4.29
N ARG A 220 15.58 10.91 -5.49
CA ARG A 220 15.68 9.94 -6.59
C ARG A 220 16.63 8.80 -6.26
N GLU A 221 17.79 9.09 -5.68
CA GLU A 221 18.79 8.09 -5.30
C GLU A 221 18.28 7.18 -4.18
N GLU A 222 17.67 7.76 -3.14
CA GLU A 222 17.02 7.03 -2.05
C GLU A 222 16.00 6.02 -2.59
N LEU A 223 15.10 6.47 -3.46
CA LEU A 223 14.04 5.63 -4.03
C LEU A 223 14.61 4.58 -5.00
N ARG A 224 15.63 4.92 -5.80
CA ARG A 224 16.28 3.98 -6.73
C ARG A 224 16.89 2.77 -6.05
N ALA A 225 17.34 2.90 -4.80
CA ALA A 225 17.90 1.77 -4.07
C ALA A 225 16.91 0.59 -3.98
N GLY A 226 15.61 0.86 -3.99
CA GLY A 226 14.57 -0.17 -4.03
C GLY A 226 14.50 -0.96 -5.34
N LEU A 227 14.95 -0.40 -6.47
CA LEU A 227 14.88 -1.10 -7.77
C LEU A 227 15.77 -2.33 -7.79
N ALA A 228 17.04 -2.18 -7.39
CA ALA A 228 17.97 -3.29 -7.32
C ALA A 228 17.56 -4.33 -6.27
N GLU A 229 16.91 -3.92 -5.18
CA GLU A 229 16.29 -4.84 -4.21
C GLU A 229 15.17 -5.65 -4.86
N GLY A 230 14.28 -4.99 -5.59
CA GLY A 230 13.16 -5.63 -6.28
C GLY A 230 13.60 -6.60 -7.37
N GLU A 231 14.58 -6.24 -8.19
CA GLU A 231 15.14 -7.13 -9.22
C GLU A 231 15.67 -8.44 -8.60
N ARG A 232 16.45 -8.34 -7.51
CA ARG A 232 16.93 -9.52 -6.78
C ARG A 232 15.79 -10.36 -6.21
N ALA A 233 14.79 -9.72 -5.59
CA ALA A 233 13.66 -10.43 -5.03
C ALA A 233 12.81 -11.16 -6.11
N VAL A 234 12.72 -10.60 -7.32
CA VAL A 234 12.05 -11.25 -8.46
C VAL A 234 12.82 -12.51 -8.89
N GLU A 235 14.14 -12.43 -8.97
CA GLU A 235 15.01 -13.57 -9.30
C GLU A 235 14.94 -14.65 -8.21
N ASP A 236 15.04 -14.26 -6.94
CA ASP A 236 14.96 -15.14 -5.78
C ASP A 236 13.63 -15.91 -5.75
N ALA A 237 12.52 -15.22 -6.02
CA ALA A 237 11.20 -15.84 -6.04
C ALA A 237 11.07 -16.87 -7.18
N ALA A 238 11.61 -16.56 -8.37
CA ALA A 238 11.58 -17.47 -9.51
C ALA A 238 12.45 -18.71 -9.26
N GLU A 239 13.64 -18.52 -8.68
CA GLU A 239 14.52 -19.60 -8.28
C GLU A 239 13.85 -20.51 -7.25
N LEU A 240 13.23 -19.92 -6.22
CA LEU A 240 12.54 -20.66 -5.18
C LEU A 240 11.41 -21.52 -5.74
N THR A 241 10.57 -20.96 -6.61
CA THR A 241 9.50 -21.72 -7.27
C THR A 241 10.06 -22.89 -8.08
N ARG A 242 11.18 -22.70 -8.79
CA ARG A 242 11.84 -23.78 -9.53
C ARG A 242 12.31 -24.90 -8.58
N LEU A 243 12.95 -24.56 -7.47
CA LEU A 243 13.41 -25.53 -6.46
C LEU A 243 12.25 -26.32 -5.85
N ILE A 244 11.12 -25.64 -5.55
CA ILE A 244 9.93 -26.32 -5.05
C ILE A 244 9.38 -27.31 -6.09
N ARG A 245 9.31 -26.91 -7.36
CA ARG A 245 8.84 -27.79 -8.44
C ARG A 245 9.71 -29.04 -8.59
N GLU A 246 11.02 -28.90 -8.50
CA GLU A 246 11.96 -30.03 -8.52
C GLU A 246 11.71 -30.98 -7.35
N ARG A 247 11.45 -30.46 -6.16
CA ARG A 247 11.14 -31.26 -4.97
C ARG A 247 9.79 -31.98 -5.04
N VAL A 248 8.80 -31.42 -5.74
CA VAL A 248 7.48 -32.05 -5.92
C VAL A 248 7.53 -33.17 -6.96
N GLN A 249 8.50 -33.13 -7.89
CA GLN A 249 8.65 -34.13 -8.95
C GLN A 249 9.50 -35.35 -8.56
N GLY A 250 10.36 -35.21 -7.54
CA GLY A 250 11.21 -36.27 -7.00
C GLY A 250 10.55 -37.05 -5.88
#